data_AF-A0A9D3Y4C7-F1
#
_entry.id   AF-A0A9D3Y4C7-F1
#
_cell.length_a   1.000
_cell.length_b   1.000
_cell.length_c   1.000
_cell.angle_alpha   90.00
_cell.angle_beta   90.00
_cell.angle_gamma   90.00
#
_symmetry.space_group_name_H-M   'P 1'
#
loop_
_entity.id
_entity.type
_entity.pdbx_description
1 polymer ?
#
loop_
_entity_poly.entity_id
_entity_poly.type
_entity_poly.pdbx_seq_one_letter_code
_entity_poly.pdbx_strand_id
1 'polypeptide(L)'
;MPQGKLIKRQRLPKNDQGDHWHWKDLNNGVNVTFYGKVFHIVNMDKFTSNFLDSEGIIVKPSEGLPIDPYIESRKNAAALSTFTTPLSFNKQKQFLELDRKVLRFFAFGMTGKTCSERCVRLLYMYVY
;
A
#
# COMPACT_ATOMS: atom_id res chain seq x y z
N MET A 1 0.06 -15.46 5.56
CA MET A 1 -0.24 -16.51 4.57
C MET A 1 0.90 -16.59 3.57
N PRO A 2 1.67 -17.68 3.50
CA PRO A 2 2.64 -17.86 2.43
C PRO A 2 1.90 -17.95 1.08
N GLN A 3 2.30 -17.12 0.13
CA GLN A 3 1.71 -17.06 -1.21
C GLN A 3 2.58 -17.85 -2.20
N GLY A 4 1.98 -18.41 -3.24
CA GLY A 4 2.72 -19.16 -4.25
C GLY A 4 1.89 -20.19 -5.00
N LYS A 5 2.56 -21.25 -5.45
CA LYS A 5 1.97 -22.28 -6.32
C LYS A 5 0.92 -23.13 -5.59
N LEU A 6 -0.33 -23.04 -6.04
CA LEU A 6 -1.42 -23.87 -5.50
C LEU A 6 -1.40 -25.31 -6.03
N ILE A 7 -1.11 -25.49 -7.32
CA ILE A 7 -1.15 -26.80 -7.99
C ILE A 7 0.09 -26.95 -8.90
N LYS A 8 0.71 -28.13 -8.92
CA LYS A 8 1.82 -28.46 -9.83
C LYS A 8 1.31 -28.69 -11.26
N ARG A 9 2.15 -28.44 -12.27
CA ARG A 9 1.78 -28.69 -13.68
C ARG A 9 1.63 -30.20 -13.87
N GLN A 10 0.41 -30.64 -14.18
CA GLN A 10 0.04 -32.04 -14.38
C GLN A 10 -1.31 -32.11 -15.09
N ARG A 11 -1.70 -33.30 -15.55
CA ARG A 11 -3.07 -33.54 -16.02
C ARG A 11 -3.99 -33.70 -14.81
N LEU A 12 -5.06 -32.93 -14.77
CA LEU A 12 -5.99 -32.94 -13.64
C LEU A 12 -7.10 -33.98 -13.88
N PRO A 13 -7.32 -34.92 -12.94
CA PRO A 13 -8.43 -35.85 -13.03
C PRO A 13 -9.75 -35.11 -12.75
N LYS A 14 -10.79 -35.45 -13.52
CA LYS A 14 -12.16 -34.96 -13.36
C LYS A 14 -12.93 -35.90 -12.43
N ASN A 15 -12.81 -37.21 -12.66
CA ASN A 15 -13.52 -38.27 -11.95
C ASN A 15 -12.56 -39.43 -11.59
N ASP A 16 -13.00 -40.33 -10.70
CA ASP A 16 -12.29 -41.56 -10.32
C ASP A 16 -12.18 -42.58 -11.47
N GLN A 17 -12.89 -42.35 -12.57
CA GLN A 17 -12.86 -43.17 -13.78
C GLN A 17 -11.64 -42.90 -14.68
N GLY A 18 -10.76 -41.98 -14.30
CA GLY A 18 -9.55 -41.63 -15.08
C GLY A 18 -9.80 -40.58 -16.16
N ASP A 19 -10.98 -39.97 -16.20
CA ASP A 19 -11.26 -38.82 -17.05
C ASP A 19 -10.45 -37.61 -16.61
N HIS A 20 -10.02 -36.81 -17.59
CA HIS A 20 -9.24 -35.60 -17.33
C HIS A 20 -10.00 -34.38 -17.82
N TRP A 21 -9.73 -33.23 -17.19
CA TRP A 21 -10.26 -31.96 -17.66
C TRP A 21 -9.77 -31.65 -19.07
N HIS A 22 -10.71 -31.37 -19.97
CA HIS A 22 -10.42 -30.90 -21.31
C HIS A 22 -10.65 -29.39 -21.40
N TRP A 23 -10.00 -28.73 -22.36
CA TRP A 23 -10.17 -27.28 -22.53
C TRP A 23 -11.62 -26.89 -22.88
N LYS A 24 -12.38 -27.80 -23.50
CA LYS A 24 -13.80 -27.64 -23.81
C LYS A 24 -14.71 -27.61 -22.58
N ASP A 25 -14.26 -28.16 -21.46
CA ASP A 25 -15.02 -28.14 -20.20
C ASP A 25 -14.90 -26.80 -19.45
N LEU A 26 -14.02 -25.90 -19.91
CA LEU A 26 -13.70 -24.65 -19.23
C LEU A 26 -14.40 -23.48 -19.92
N ASN A 27 -15.26 -22.77 -19.20
CA ASN A 27 -15.91 -21.54 -19.65
C ASN A 27 -16.14 -20.59 -18.45
N ASN A 28 -16.43 -19.32 -18.71
CA ASN A 28 -16.81 -18.37 -17.68
C ASN A 28 -18.08 -18.82 -16.95
N GLY A 29 -18.14 -18.59 -15.64
CA GLY A 29 -19.26 -18.98 -14.79
C GLY A 29 -19.33 -20.48 -14.45
N VAL A 30 -18.32 -21.27 -14.85
CA VAL A 30 -18.26 -22.71 -14.55
C VAL A 30 -17.48 -22.95 -13.26
N ASN A 31 -18.02 -23.83 -12.41
CA ASN A 31 -17.35 -24.33 -11.22
C ASN A 31 -16.55 -25.58 -11.54
N VAL A 32 -15.26 -25.56 -11.21
CA VAL A 32 -14.32 -26.64 -11.48
C VAL A 32 -13.70 -27.12 -10.18
N THR A 33 -13.72 -28.43 -9.95
CA THR A 33 -13.23 -29.04 -8.71
C THR A 33 -11.86 -29.67 -8.91
N PHE A 34 -10.87 -29.19 -8.17
CA PHE A 34 -9.51 -29.75 -8.17
C PHE A 34 -9.11 -30.14 -6.76
N TYR A 35 -8.79 -31.42 -6.54
CA TYR A 35 -8.31 -31.95 -5.25
C TYR A 35 -9.12 -31.49 -4.03
N GLY A 36 -10.46 -31.55 -4.13
CA GLY A 36 -11.38 -31.13 -3.06
C GLY A 36 -11.59 -29.63 -2.91
N LYS A 37 -11.00 -28.80 -3.78
CA LYS A 37 -11.24 -27.34 -3.84
C LYS A 37 -12.07 -26.98 -5.06
N VAL A 38 -13.11 -26.17 -4.85
CA VAL A 38 -13.96 -25.64 -5.92
C VAL A 38 -13.41 -24.28 -6.36
N PHE A 39 -13.11 -24.16 -7.65
CA PHE A 39 -12.71 -22.93 -8.30
C PHE A 39 -13.84 -22.46 -9.19
N HIS A 40 -14.17 -21.18 -9.10
CA HIS A 40 -15.14 -20.56 -9.98
C HIS A 40 -14.40 -19.69 -11.00
N ILE A 41 -14.61 -19.95 -12.29
CA ILE A 41 -13.95 -19.22 -13.36
C ILE A 41 -14.75 -17.95 -13.65
N VAL A 42 -14.20 -16.80 -13.26
CA VAL A 42 -14.88 -15.50 -13.37
C VAL A 42 -14.65 -14.85 -14.73
N ASN A 43 -13.43 -14.95 -15.27
CA ASN A 43 -13.03 -14.27 -16.49
C ASN A 43 -11.94 -15.06 -17.25
N MET A 44 -11.88 -14.85 -18.56
CA MET A 44 -10.86 -15.38 -19.46
C MET A 44 -9.98 -14.25 -20.02
N ASP A 45 -8.74 -14.58 -20.37
CA ASP A 45 -7.89 -13.67 -21.14
C ASP A 45 -8.38 -13.58 -22.60
N LYS A 46 -8.06 -12.47 -23.28
CA LYS A 46 -8.48 -12.16 -24.65
C LYS A 46 -8.07 -13.24 -25.64
N PHE A 47 -6.85 -13.78 -25.50
CA PHE A 47 -6.37 -14.89 -26.32
C PHE A 47 -7.29 -16.11 -26.19
N THR A 48 -7.63 -16.48 -24.95
CA THR A 48 -8.45 -17.65 -24.65
C THR A 48 -9.88 -17.48 -25.17
N SER A 49 -10.44 -16.28 -25.05
CA SER A 49 -11.77 -15.97 -25.62
C SER A 49 -11.78 -16.18 -27.14
N ASN A 50 -10.84 -15.57 -27.85
CA ASN A 50 -10.74 -15.69 -29.31
C ASN A 50 -10.53 -17.15 -29.76
N PHE A 51 -9.73 -17.91 -29.00
CA PHE A 51 -9.50 -19.33 -29.27
C PHE A 51 -10.80 -20.13 -29.14
N LEU A 52 -11.55 -19.94 -28.05
CA LEU A 52 -12.84 -20.61 -27.84
C LEU A 52 -13.86 -20.25 -28.92
N ASP A 53 -13.94 -18.97 -29.29
CA ASP A 53 -14.81 -18.49 -30.36
C ASP A 53 -14.44 -19.13 -31.72
N SER A 54 -13.14 -19.26 -32.01
CA SER A 54 -12.66 -19.89 -33.25
C SER A 54 -12.98 -21.40 -33.33
N GLU A 55 -13.06 -22.06 -32.18
CA GLU A 55 -13.44 -23.46 -32.05
C GLU A 55 -14.95 -23.67 -31.97
N GLY A 56 -15.74 -22.59 -32.05
CA GLY A 56 -17.21 -22.61 -32.03
C GLY A 56 -17.84 -22.70 -30.64
N ILE A 57 -17.08 -22.44 -29.57
CA ILE A 57 -17.60 -22.40 -28.20
C ILE A 57 -18.00 -20.96 -27.87
N ILE A 58 -19.28 -20.75 -27.56
CA ILE A 58 -19.78 -19.45 -27.14
C ILE A 58 -19.28 -19.13 -25.74
N VAL A 59 -18.41 -18.12 -25.64
CA VAL A 59 -17.86 -17.64 -24.37
C VAL A 59 -18.94 -16.87 -23.61
N LYS A 60 -19.15 -17.22 -22.33
CA LYS A 60 -20.06 -16.49 -21.45
C LYS A 60 -19.47 -15.14 -21.05
N PRO A 61 -20.29 -14.11 -20.80
CA PRO A 61 -19.79 -12.81 -20.35
C PRO A 61 -19.01 -12.95 -19.04
N SER A 62 -18.00 -12.09 -18.84
CA SER A 62 -17.22 -12.07 -17.60
C SER A 62 -18.13 -11.77 -16.42
N GLU A 63 -17.94 -12.51 -15.33
CA GLU A 63 -18.59 -12.25 -14.06
C GLU A 63 -17.77 -11.23 -13.24
N GLY A 64 -18.41 -10.60 -12.26
CA GLY A 64 -17.74 -9.71 -11.31
C GLY A 64 -17.04 -10.53 -10.23
N LEU A 65 -15.83 -10.13 -9.84
CA LEU A 65 -15.18 -10.74 -8.67
C LEU A 65 -16.01 -10.47 -7.41
N PRO A 66 -16.17 -11.45 -6.51
CA PRO A 66 -16.81 -11.21 -5.23
C PRO A 66 -15.98 -10.20 -4.42
N ILE A 67 -16.68 -9.38 -3.66
CA ILE A 67 -16.04 -8.35 -2.85
C ILE A 67 -15.45 -9.01 -1.60
N ASP A 68 -14.16 -8.77 -1.36
CA ASP A 68 -13.46 -9.24 -0.16
C ASP A 68 -13.67 -8.24 0.99
N PRO A 69 -14.29 -8.65 2.11
CA PRO A 69 -14.48 -7.80 3.29
C PRO A 69 -13.17 -7.19 3.82
N TYR A 70 -12.06 -7.93 3.72
CA TYR A 70 -10.77 -7.43 4.16
C TYR A 70 -10.30 -6.26 3.30
N ILE A 71 -10.46 -6.35 1.98
CA ILE A 71 -10.09 -5.27 1.04
C ILE A 71 -10.94 -4.03 1.30
N GLU A 72 -12.24 -4.19 1.54
CA GLU A 72 -13.12 -3.07 1.88
C GLU A 72 -12.69 -2.38 3.18
N SER A 73 -12.44 -3.16 4.24
CA SER A 73 -11.99 -2.60 5.52
C SER A 73 -10.67 -1.82 5.39
N ARG A 74 -9.76 -2.31 4.54
CA ARG A 74 -8.46 -1.65 4.30
C ARG A 74 -8.64 -0.36 3.51
N LYS A 75 -9.52 -0.32 2.51
CA LYS A 75 -9.84 0.91 1.75
C LYS A 75 -10.37 2.00 2.67
N ASN A 76 -11.29 1.65 3.57
CA ASN A 76 -11.86 2.59 4.53
C ASN A 76 -10.80 3.13 5.49
N ALA A 77 -9.95 2.26 6.04
CA ALA A 77 -8.84 2.68 6.90
C ALA A 77 -7.82 3.56 6.17
N ALA A 78 -7.52 3.26 4.89
CA ALA A 78 -6.62 4.07 4.07
C ALA A 78 -7.20 5.45 3.76
N ALA A 79 -8.52 5.54 3.49
CA ALA A 79 -9.20 6.81 3.27
C ALA A 79 -9.19 7.73 4.51
N LEU A 80 -9.18 7.15 5.71
CA LEU A 80 -9.06 7.91 6.96
C LEU A 80 -7.63 8.41 7.24
N SER A 81 -6.61 7.78 6.66
CA SER A 81 -5.21 8.16 6.86
C SER A 81 -4.79 9.30 5.92
N THR A 82 -5.37 10.48 6.12
CA THR A 82 -4.75 11.71 5.64
C THR A 82 -3.90 12.27 6.78
N PHE A 83 -2.64 11.85 6.88
CA PHE A 83 -1.67 12.67 7.62
C PHE A 83 -1.51 13.94 6.79
N THR A 84 -2.34 14.94 7.05
CA THR A 84 -2.13 16.30 6.55
C THR A 84 -0.88 16.80 7.26
N THR A 85 0.28 16.61 6.64
CA THR A 85 1.48 17.32 7.07
C THR A 85 1.15 18.79 6.98
N PRO A 86 1.06 19.54 8.10
CA PRO A 86 0.78 20.95 8.03
C PRO A 86 1.91 21.57 7.21
N LEU A 87 1.54 22.15 6.05
CA LEU A 87 2.47 22.64 5.04
C LEU A 87 3.41 23.75 5.57
N SER A 88 3.09 24.32 6.74
CA SER A 88 3.60 25.61 7.19
C SER A 88 4.92 25.58 7.97
N PHE A 89 5.31 24.47 8.60
CA PHE A 89 6.53 24.42 9.43
C PHE A 89 7.63 23.57 8.80
N ASN A 90 8.30 24.15 7.80
CA ASN A 90 9.44 23.55 7.15
C ASN A 90 10.72 23.89 7.94
N LYS A 91 11.06 23.06 8.94
CA LYS A 91 12.25 23.22 9.78
C LYS A 91 13.54 23.39 8.98
N GLN A 92 13.61 22.77 7.80
CA GLN A 92 14.74 22.91 6.89
C GLN A 92 14.82 24.34 6.32
N LYS A 93 13.69 24.94 5.93
CA LYS A 93 13.64 26.33 5.46
C LYS A 93 14.06 27.31 6.56
N GLN A 94 13.57 27.11 7.79
CA GLN A 94 13.97 27.90 8.96
C GLN A 94 15.47 27.82 9.21
N PHE A 95 16.05 26.61 9.14
CA PHE A 95 17.50 26.41 9.25
C PHE A 95 18.28 27.13 8.13
N LEU A 96 17.87 27.02 6.86
CA LEU A 96 18.55 27.69 5.75
C LEU A 96 18.48 29.23 5.85
N GLU A 97 17.36 29.78 6.31
CA GLU A 97 17.17 31.24 6.39
C GLU A 97 17.84 31.86 7.62
N LEU A 98 17.95 31.11 8.72
CA LEU A 98 18.53 31.56 9.98
C LEU A 98 19.95 31.03 10.21
N ASP A 99 20.53 30.29 9.26
CA ASP A 99 21.89 29.78 9.37
C ASP A 99 22.86 30.93 9.67
N ARG A 100 23.63 30.77 10.75
CA ARG A 100 24.62 31.73 11.28
C ARG A 100 24.06 33.06 11.79
N LYS A 101 22.74 33.24 11.90
CA LYS A 101 22.15 34.42 12.55
C LYS A 101 22.13 34.21 14.07
N VAL A 102 23.02 34.91 14.77
CA VAL A 102 23.12 34.88 16.24
C VAL A 102 22.81 36.25 16.80
N LEU A 103 21.83 36.33 17.71
CA LEU A 103 21.54 37.55 18.44
C LEU A 103 22.50 37.66 19.61
N ARG A 104 23.27 38.75 19.63
CA ARG A 104 24.23 39.06 20.69
C ARG A 104 23.70 40.21 21.53
N PHE A 105 23.51 39.94 22.82
CA PHE A 105 23.07 40.95 23.77
C PHE A 105 24.15 41.19 24.82
N PHE A 106 24.28 42.45 25.23
CA PHE A 106 25.07 42.84 26.39
C PHE A 106 24.14 42.90 27.60
N ALA A 107 24.36 42.01 28.56
CA ALA A 107 23.59 41.99 29.79
C ALA A 107 24.47 42.44 30.96
N PHE A 108 23.90 43.28 31.83
CA PHE A 108 24.52 43.70 33.08
C PHE A 108 23.82 42.97 34.22
N GLY A 109 24.55 42.13 34.94
CA GLY A 109 24.02 41.48 36.14
C GLY A 109 24.06 42.43 37.32
N MET A 110 22.92 42.92 37.78
CA MET A 110 22.82 43.58 39.08
C MET A 110 22.63 42.53 40.17
N THR A 111 23.73 42.01 40.73
CA THR A 111 23.65 41.23 41.97
C THR A 111 23.42 42.20 43.13
N GLY A 112 22.28 42.09 43.79
CA GLY A 112 21.80 43.02 44.82
C GLY A 112 22.62 43.12 46.12
N LYS A 113 23.89 42.73 46.14
CA LYS A 113 24.80 42.97 47.27
C LYS A 113 26.21 43.29 46.74
N THR A 114 26.67 44.48 47.14
CA THR A 114 28.00 45.08 46.95
C THR A 114 28.48 45.25 45.50
N CYS A 115 28.35 46.48 45.03
CA CYS A 115 28.93 47.02 43.80
C CYS A 115 30.46 47.05 43.90
N SER A 116 31.16 46.04 43.37
CA SER A 116 32.59 46.20 43.05
C SER A 116 33.04 45.63 41.71
N GLU A 117 32.24 44.81 41.02
CA GLU A 117 32.59 44.39 39.66
C GLU A 117 31.37 44.43 38.74
N ARG A 118 31.33 45.44 37.84
CA ARG A 118 30.36 45.47 36.73
C ARG A 118 30.71 44.35 35.75
N CYS A 119 30.24 43.13 36.01
CA CYS A 119 30.44 42.01 35.11
C CYS A 119 29.50 42.15 33.91
N VAL A 120 30.02 42.63 32.78
CA VAL A 120 29.30 42.63 31.50
C VAL A 120 29.34 41.22 30.94
N ARG A 121 28.17 40.60 30.76
CA ARG A 121 28.08 39.27 30.17
C ARG A 121 27.55 39.37 28.75
N LEU A 122 28.15 38.58 27.87
CA LEU A 122 27.68 38.38 26.51
C LEU A 122 26.73 37.20 26.50
N LEU A 123 25.50 37.45 26.06
CA LEU A 123 24.51 36.40 25.81
C LEU A 123 24.40 36.20 24.31
N TYR A 124 24.57 34.94 23.89
CA TYR A 124 24.39 34.51 22.52
C TYR A 124 23.12 33.67 22.47
N MET A 125 22.11 34.15 21.74
CA MET A 125 20.90 33.40 21.49
C MET A 125 20.93 32.89 20.04
N TYR A 126 20.90 31.58 19.89
CA TYR A 126 20.82 30.90 18.60
C TYR A 126 19.35 30.80 18.22
N VAL A 127 18.99 31.43 17.09
CA VAL A 127 17.64 31.37 16.56
C VAL A 127 17.54 30.08 15.73
N TYR A 128 16.97 29.03 16.31
CA TYR A 128 16.61 27.80 15.60
C TYR A 128 15.23 27.90 15.00
#